data_AF-A0A3G1B1B5-F1
#
_entry.id   AF-A0A3G1B1B5-F1
#
_cell.length_a   1.000
_cell.length_b   1.000
_cell.length_c   1.000
_cell.angle_alpha   90.00
_cell.angle_beta   90.00
_cell.angle_gamma   90.00
#
_symmetry.space_group_name_H-M   'P 1'
#
loop_
_entity.id
_entity.type
_entity.pdbx_description
1 polymer ?
#
loop_
_entity_poly.entity_id
_entity_poly.type
_entity_poly.pdbx_seq_one_letter_code
_entity_poly.pdbx_strand_id
1 'polypeptide(L)'
;MGQFFTDDIDALLKSGHGDSTRLAKIKAEFESTKLVSIDDRKYVEGLISRYLQVPTEPKPEKIIRESEKRIVPPPPPPRNPPTLLEVKQKPKKEEKIPKIEGSKIKLRNIVIAVCATVFAVLTVSFVAMNQDETGGITGPAITKTLEIDSASYVRGDIISISGKTKDTSQTVRLAISNPSNTEVWTETVTVKPNKEFSTLAIAGGDGWDQAGRYTIILTYSDVSESIGFSFSPSE
;
A
#
# COMPACT_ATOMS: atom_id res chain seq x y z
N MET A 1 -9.63 -15.25 11.50
CA MET A 1 -9.06 -14.36 12.54
C MET A 1 -10.19 -13.50 13.17
N GLY A 2 -11.25 -14.14 13.69
CA GLY A 2 -12.42 -13.41 14.21
C GLY A 2 -13.11 -14.09 15.39
N GLN A 3 -12.56 -15.19 15.90
CA GLN A 3 -13.04 -15.86 17.10
C GLN A 3 -12.38 -15.26 18.35
N PHE A 4 -11.07 -14.99 18.26
CA PHE A 4 -10.29 -14.38 19.33
C PHE A 4 -10.81 -13.00 19.79
N PHE A 5 -11.33 -12.17 18.88
CA PHE A 5 -11.78 -10.82 19.25
C PHE A 5 -13.04 -10.80 20.13
N THR A 6 -14.01 -11.69 19.87
CA THR A 6 -15.22 -11.80 20.72
C THR A 6 -14.90 -12.44 22.06
N ASP A 7 -13.98 -13.40 22.08
CA ASP A 7 -13.54 -14.07 23.31
C ASP A 7 -12.83 -13.09 24.25
N ASP A 8 -12.00 -12.19 23.71
CA ASP A 8 -11.34 -11.14 24.49
C ASP A 8 -12.35 -10.14 25.07
N ILE A 9 -13.38 -9.75 24.29
CA ILE A 9 -14.46 -8.89 24.79
C ILE A 9 -15.24 -9.60 25.91
N ASP A 10 -15.55 -10.89 25.75
CA ASP A 10 -16.23 -11.67 26.78
C ASP A 10 -15.38 -11.79 28.05
N ALA A 11 -14.05 -11.91 27.92
CA ALA A 11 -13.14 -11.89 29.05
C ALA A 11 -13.12 -10.53 29.75
N LEU A 12 -13.17 -9.41 29.01
CA LEU A 12 -13.31 -8.05 29.58
C LEU A 12 -14.64 -7.85 30.30
N LEU A 13 -15.74 -8.31 29.70
CA LEU A 13 -17.08 -8.24 30.30
C LEU A 13 -17.15 -9.09 31.57
N LYS A 14 -16.58 -10.29 31.56
CA LYS A 14 -16.53 -11.19 32.72
C LYS A 14 -15.65 -10.66 33.85
N SER A 15 -14.54 -10.00 33.51
CA SER A 15 -13.64 -9.37 34.49
C SER A 15 -14.13 -8.01 34.99
N GLY A 16 -15.20 -7.47 34.37
CA GLY A 16 -15.77 -6.17 34.75
C GLY A 16 -14.87 -4.98 34.39
N HIS A 17 -14.03 -5.13 33.38
CA HIS A 17 -13.09 -4.09 32.96
C HIS A 17 -13.58 -3.36 31.70
N GLY A 18 -13.65 -2.03 31.79
CA GLY A 18 -14.17 -1.17 30.73
C GLY A 18 -15.65 -0.84 30.87
N ASP A 19 -16.21 -0.23 29.83
CA ASP A 19 -17.62 0.11 29.72
C ASP A 19 -18.36 -1.08 29.09
N SER A 20 -19.14 -1.79 29.91
CA SER A 20 -19.87 -2.98 29.49
C SER A 20 -20.90 -2.70 28.40
N THR A 21 -21.50 -1.51 28.38
CA THR A 21 -22.49 -1.12 27.36
C THR A 21 -21.81 -0.92 26.02
N ARG A 22 -20.66 -0.23 26.03
CA ARG A 22 -19.85 -0.03 24.83
C ARG A 22 -19.28 -1.34 24.31
N LEU A 23 -18.73 -2.19 25.18
CA LEU A 23 -18.20 -3.50 24.81
C LEU A 23 -19.27 -4.42 24.21
N ALA A 24 -20.48 -4.45 24.78
CA ALA A 24 -21.59 -5.22 24.23
C ALA A 24 -22.02 -4.72 22.84
N LYS A 25 -22.05 -3.40 22.63
CA LYS A 25 -22.35 -2.81 21.32
C LYS A 25 -21.28 -3.19 20.29
N ILE A 26 -20.00 -3.07 20.65
CA ILE A 26 -18.88 -3.43 19.77
C ILE A 26 -18.95 -4.91 19.39
N LYS A 27 -19.24 -5.80 20.36
CA LYS A 27 -19.42 -7.22 20.11
C LYS A 27 -20.55 -7.48 19.10
N ALA A 28 -21.73 -6.89 19.32
CA ALA A 28 -22.88 -7.07 18.43
C ALA A 28 -22.63 -6.54 17.01
N GLU A 29 -21.96 -5.39 16.89
CA GLU A 29 -21.57 -4.80 15.60
C GLU A 29 -20.56 -5.69 14.87
N PHE A 30 -19.57 -6.23 15.58
CA PHE A 30 -18.62 -7.17 15.02
C PHE A 30 -19.26 -8.51 14.64
N GLU A 31 -20.19 -9.03 15.42
CA GLU A 31 -20.89 -10.28 15.07
C GLU A 31 -21.71 -10.15 13.80
N SER A 32 -22.39 -9.02 13.61
CA SER A 32 -23.26 -8.75 12.47
C SER A 32 -22.51 -8.33 11.20
N THR A 33 -21.49 -7.48 11.33
CA THR A 33 -20.79 -6.90 10.17
C THR A 33 -19.39 -7.46 9.94
N LYS A 34 -18.82 -8.18 10.93
CA LYS A 34 -17.39 -8.55 10.98
C LYS A 34 -16.43 -7.36 10.88
N LEU A 35 -16.92 -6.14 11.11
CA LEU A 35 -16.16 -4.89 11.11
C LEU A 35 -16.27 -4.22 12.49
N VAL A 36 -15.25 -3.45 12.84
CA VAL A 36 -15.21 -2.61 14.05
C VAL A 36 -14.57 -1.29 13.68
N SER A 37 -15.09 -0.18 14.21
CA SER A 37 -14.46 1.13 14.07
C SER A 37 -13.04 1.12 14.65
N ILE A 38 -12.14 1.91 14.07
CA ILE A 38 -10.75 2.04 14.55
C ILE A 38 -10.71 2.50 16.00
N ASP A 39 -11.61 3.40 16.41
CA ASP A 39 -11.67 3.90 17.79
C ASP A 39 -12.10 2.81 18.77
N ASP A 40 -13.07 1.98 18.38
CA ASP A 40 -13.57 0.87 19.19
C ASP A 40 -12.55 -0.27 19.28
N ARG A 41 -11.84 -0.54 18.20
CA ARG A 41 -10.72 -1.49 18.20
C ARG A 41 -9.61 -1.03 19.15
N LYS A 42 -9.18 0.22 19.06
CA LYS A 42 -8.17 0.79 19.98
C LYS A 42 -8.62 0.76 21.44
N TYR A 43 -9.90 1.02 21.67
CA TYR A 43 -10.50 0.94 22.99
C TYR A 43 -10.40 -0.47 23.59
N VAL A 44 -10.82 -1.49 22.83
CA VAL A 44 -10.75 -2.90 23.25
C VAL A 44 -9.30 -3.35 23.43
N GLU A 45 -8.41 -3.07 22.47
CA GLU A 45 -6.98 -3.42 22.56
C GLU A 45 -6.30 -2.78 23.78
N GLY A 46 -6.67 -1.54 24.13
CA GLY A 46 -6.17 -0.86 25.32
C GLY A 46 -6.61 -1.52 26.63
N LEU A 47 -7.83 -2.04 26.68
CA LEU A 47 -8.36 -2.79 27.83
C LEU A 47 -7.69 -4.17 27.94
N ILE A 48 -7.58 -4.91 26.83
CA ILE A 48 -6.90 -6.21 26.80
C ILE A 48 -5.46 -6.04 27.27
N SER A 49 -4.75 -5.04 26.73
CA SER A 49 -3.37 -4.73 27.11
C SER A 49 -3.22 -4.36 28.58
N ARG A 50 -4.24 -3.82 29.23
CA ARG A 50 -4.17 -3.42 30.63
C ARG A 50 -4.56 -4.54 31.59
N TYR A 51 -5.54 -5.36 31.22
CA TYR A 51 -6.24 -6.23 32.16
C TYR A 51 -6.17 -7.73 31.84
N LEU A 52 -5.87 -8.10 30.59
CA LEU A 52 -5.92 -9.49 30.12
C LEU A 52 -4.56 -10.04 29.68
N GLN A 53 -3.44 -9.39 30.02
CA GLN A 53 -2.12 -9.88 29.64
C GLN A 53 -1.90 -11.34 30.08
N VAL A 54 -1.98 -12.26 29.13
CA VAL A 54 -1.35 -13.58 29.21
C VAL A 54 0.13 -13.37 28.86
N PRO A 55 1.10 -13.90 29.64
CA PRO A 55 2.51 -13.63 29.41
C PRO A 55 2.97 -14.14 28.04
N THR A 56 3.30 -13.23 27.13
CA THR A 56 4.18 -13.54 26.00
C THR A 56 5.15 -12.37 25.82
N GLU A 57 6.35 -12.61 26.33
CA GLU A 57 7.62 -11.93 26.12
C GLU A 57 7.85 -10.47 26.58
N PRO A 58 9.10 -10.16 27.00
CA PRO A 58 9.42 -8.98 27.77
C PRO A 58 9.50 -7.74 26.88
N LYS A 59 8.61 -6.79 27.15
CA LYS A 59 8.77 -5.40 26.70
C LYS A 59 9.92 -4.76 27.51
N PRO A 60 10.89 -4.08 26.88
CA PRO A 60 12.00 -3.49 27.58
C PRO A 60 11.51 -2.48 28.60
N GLU A 61 12.10 -2.64 29.78
CA GLU A 61 11.77 -1.97 31.01
C GLU A 61 11.93 -0.46 30.89
N LYS A 62 10.93 0.21 31.45
CA LYS A 62 10.78 1.65 31.56
C LYS A 62 11.85 2.15 32.54
N ILE A 63 12.94 2.74 32.04
CA ILE A 63 13.91 3.40 32.92
C ILE A 63 13.21 4.61 33.59
N ILE A 64 13.29 4.55 34.90
CA ILE A 64 12.71 5.45 35.89
C ILE A 64 13.29 6.85 35.73
N ARG A 65 12.41 7.84 35.90
CA ARG A 65 12.75 9.24 36.02
C ARG A 65 13.60 9.45 37.27
N GLU A 66 14.86 9.78 37.09
CA GLU A 66 15.68 10.38 38.14
C GLU A 66 15.74 11.89 37.94
N SER A 67 15.41 12.61 38.99
CA SER A 67 15.31 14.06 39.06
C SER A 67 16.68 14.71 39.12
N GLU A 68 17.06 15.50 38.12
CA GLU A 68 18.10 16.49 38.26
C GLU A 68 17.54 17.90 38.05
N LYS A 69 17.66 18.73 39.07
CA LYS A 69 17.27 20.15 39.07
C LYS A 69 18.31 20.96 38.27
N ARG A 70 17.78 21.94 37.49
CA ARG A 70 18.40 23.21 37.03
C ARG A 70 19.36 23.09 35.83
N ILE A 71 19.32 23.92 34.77
CA ILE A 71 18.89 25.31 34.57
C ILE A 71 18.32 25.44 33.13
N VAL A 72 17.11 25.99 32.96
CA VAL A 72 16.56 26.34 31.63
C VAL A 72 16.73 27.86 31.42
N PRO A 73 17.29 28.34 30.29
CA PRO A 73 17.29 29.77 29.98
C PRO A 73 15.86 30.27 29.70
N PRO A 74 15.56 31.56 29.96
CA PRO A 74 14.20 32.09 29.91
C PRO A 74 13.57 31.98 28.52
N PRO A 75 12.25 31.74 28.43
CA PRO A 75 11.53 31.64 27.16
C PRO A 75 11.48 33.00 26.42
N PRO A 76 11.59 33.01 25.07
CA PRO A 76 11.39 34.22 24.28
C PRO A 76 9.92 34.70 24.34
N PRO A 77 9.66 36.02 24.20
CA PRO A 77 8.33 36.60 24.37
C PRO A 77 7.32 36.10 23.31
N PRO A 78 6.01 36.07 23.66
CA PRO A 78 4.97 35.55 22.79
C PRO A 78 4.82 36.39 21.51
N ARG A 79 4.88 35.71 20.36
CA ARG A 79 4.59 36.26 19.04
C ARG A 79 3.06 36.29 18.86
N ASN A 80 2.50 37.47 18.58
CA ASN A 80 1.06 37.69 18.39
C ASN A 80 0.45 36.68 17.39
N PRO A 81 -0.79 36.20 17.63
CA PRO A 81 -1.47 35.32 16.68
C PRO A 81 -1.81 36.09 15.37
N PRO A 82 -1.62 35.48 14.19
CA PRO A 82 -2.01 36.08 12.93
C PRO A 82 -3.53 36.23 12.83
N THR A 83 -3.92 37.43 12.41
CA THR A 83 -5.27 37.89 12.09
C THR A 83 -6.03 36.90 11.21
N LEU A 84 -7.23 36.56 11.69
CA LEU A 84 -8.27 35.83 10.97
C LEU A 84 -8.69 36.64 9.74
N LEU A 85 -8.21 36.25 8.56
CA LEU A 85 -8.79 36.72 7.30
C LEU A 85 -10.03 35.88 7.02
N GLU A 86 -11.15 36.47 7.38
CA GLU A 86 -12.50 36.07 7.00
C GLU A 86 -12.65 36.09 5.48
N VAL A 87 -12.78 34.92 4.85
CA VAL A 87 -13.29 34.80 3.48
C VAL A 87 -14.58 34.00 3.50
N LYS A 88 -15.66 34.79 3.41
CA LYS A 88 -17.06 34.47 3.10
C LYS A 88 -17.30 33.12 2.40
N GLN A 89 -18.15 32.31 3.03
CA GLN A 89 -19.01 31.34 2.36
C GLN A 89 -19.99 32.02 1.39
N LYS A 90 -20.12 31.48 0.18
CA LYS A 90 -21.31 31.60 -0.70
C LYS A 90 -21.37 30.37 -1.65
N PRO A 91 -22.55 30.04 -2.21
CA PRO A 91 -23.15 28.72 -2.04
C PRO A 91 -23.06 27.78 -3.25
N LYS A 92 -23.29 26.51 -2.93
CA LYS A 92 -23.82 25.39 -3.74
C LYS A 92 -24.39 25.80 -5.12
N LYS A 93 -23.78 25.31 -6.19
CA LYS A 93 -24.46 25.12 -7.48
C LYS A 93 -24.41 23.63 -7.83
N GLU A 94 -25.58 23.04 -7.77
CA GLU A 94 -25.92 21.69 -8.20
C GLU A 94 -26.01 21.72 -9.74
N GLU A 95 -25.13 21.00 -10.42
CA GLU A 95 -25.24 20.78 -11.87
C GLU A 95 -25.31 19.28 -12.17
N LYS A 96 -26.29 18.98 -13.02
CA LYS A 96 -26.92 17.68 -13.21
C LYS A 96 -26.00 16.70 -13.93
N ILE A 97 -26.06 15.45 -13.48
CA ILE A 97 -25.54 14.25 -14.13
C ILE A 97 -26.15 14.11 -15.53
N PRO A 98 -25.36 14.06 -16.62
CA PRO A 98 -25.77 13.44 -17.86
C PRO A 98 -25.44 11.94 -17.79
N LYS A 99 -26.50 11.15 -17.73
CA LYS A 99 -26.52 9.70 -17.98
C LYS A 99 -26.06 9.46 -19.42
N ILE A 100 -24.92 8.80 -19.61
CA ILE A 100 -24.51 8.29 -20.92
C ILE A 100 -24.43 6.77 -20.83
N GLU A 101 -25.29 6.16 -21.63
CA GLU A 101 -25.53 4.74 -21.81
C GLU A 101 -24.33 4.04 -22.43
N GLY A 102 -24.20 2.74 -22.09
CA GLY A 102 -23.11 1.89 -22.53
C GLY A 102 -23.03 1.74 -24.05
N SER A 103 -21.81 1.84 -24.57
CA SER A 103 -21.49 1.40 -25.93
C SER A 103 -20.56 0.20 -25.86
N LYS A 104 -21.09 -0.95 -26.28
CA LYS A 104 -20.39 -2.22 -26.43
C LYS A 104 -19.44 -2.12 -27.63
N ILE A 105 -18.13 -2.02 -27.40
CA ILE A 105 -17.15 -2.08 -28.49
C ILE A 105 -16.79 -3.56 -28.73
N LYS A 106 -17.24 -4.06 -29.87
CA LYS A 106 -16.98 -5.41 -30.38
C LYS A 106 -15.57 -5.47 -30.96
N LEU A 107 -14.72 -6.38 -30.46
CA LEU A 107 -13.45 -6.73 -31.09
C LEU A 107 -13.69 -7.30 -32.50
N ARG A 108 -13.02 -6.74 -33.51
CA ARG A 108 -12.89 -7.34 -34.85
C ARG A 108 -11.41 -7.41 -35.22
N ASN A 109 -10.90 -8.64 -35.19
CA ASN A 109 -9.84 -9.26 -35.99
C ASN A 109 -8.95 -8.30 -36.82
N ILE A 110 -7.71 -8.11 -36.37
CA ILE A 110 -6.60 -7.67 -37.22
C ILE A 110 -5.67 -8.87 -37.40
N VAL A 111 -5.75 -9.47 -38.59
CA VAL A 111 -4.76 -10.41 -39.14
C VAL A 111 -3.78 -9.57 -39.93
N ILE A 112 -2.51 -9.53 -39.53
CA ILE A 112 -1.43 -8.98 -40.36
C ILE A 112 -0.50 -10.12 -40.74
N ALA A 113 -0.43 -10.31 -42.06
CA ALA A 113 0.24 -11.40 -42.74
C ALA A 113 1.77 -11.27 -42.70
N VAL A 114 2.42 -12.42 -42.59
CA VAL A 114 3.86 -12.65 -42.76
C VAL A 114 4.24 -12.47 -44.23
N CYS A 115 5.25 -11.63 -44.51
CA CYS A 115 6.06 -11.76 -45.72
C CYS A 115 7.55 -11.72 -45.34
N ALA A 116 8.21 -12.86 -45.58
CA ALA A 116 9.62 -13.06 -45.38
C ALA A 116 10.43 -12.38 -46.51
N THR A 117 11.42 -11.57 -46.15
CA THR A 117 12.53 -11.20 -47.04
C THR A 117 13.83 -11.49 -46.33
N VAL A 118 14.53 -12.49 -46.84
CA VAL A 118 15.89 -12.88 -46.46
C VAL A 118 16.86 -11.80 -46.96
N PHE A 119 17.55 -11.14 -46.06
CA PHE A 119 18.81 -10.46 -46.37
C PHE A 119 19.85 -10.83 -45.31
N ALA A 120 20.85 -11.59 -45.73
CA ALA A 120 22.05 -11.89 -44.97
C ALA A 120 22.84 -10.59 -44.78
N VAL A 121 23.01 -10.15 -43.53
CA VAL A 121 23.97 -9.09 -43.18
C VAL A 121 24.79 -9.51 -41.96
N LEU A 122 26.08 -9.34 -42.16
CA LEU A 122 27.24 -9.68 -41.36
C LEU A 122 27.11 -9.32 -39.87
N THR A 123 27.51 -10.27 -39.04
CA THR A 123 27.60 -10.18 -37.59
C THR A 123 28.57 -9.08 -37.14
N VAL A 124 28.06 -8.11 -36.38
CA VAL A 124 28.83 -7.41 -35.34
C VAL A 124 27.99 -7.49 -34.06
N SER A 125 28.60 -8.08 -33.03
CA SER A 125 28.00 -8.42 -31.76
C SER A 125 27.46 -7.20 -31.01
N PHE A 126 26.18 -7.23 -30.65
CA PHE A 126 25.66 -6.56 -29.46
C PHE A 126 24.77 -7.55 -28.71
N VAL A 127 25.13 -7.86 -27.48
CA VAL A 127 24.47 -8.82 -26.59
C VAL A 127 23.25 -8.19 -25.92
N ALA A 128 22.23 -9.03 -25.72
CA ALA A 128 21.06 -8.89 -24.86
C ALA A 128 19.83 -8.16 -25.42
N MET A 129 19.08 -8.85 -26.27
CA MET A 129 17.61 -8.74 -26.33
C MET A 129 17.05 -10.17 -26.24
N ASN A 130 16.44 -10.55 -25.12
CA ASN A 130 15.69 -11.80 -25.04
C ASN A 130 14.35 -11.58 -25.75
N GLN A 131 14.22 -12.23 -26.90
CA GLN A 131 12.97 -12.44 -27.61
C GLN A 131 12.11 -13.41 -26.80
N ASP A 132 10.88 -12.98 -26.54
CA ASP A 132 9.77 -13.86 -26.23
C ASP A 132 9.28 -14.44 -27.57
N GLU A 133 9.38 -15.76 -27.76
CA GLU A 133 8.35 -16.55 -28.45
C GLU A 133 8.62 -18.07 -28.33
N THR A 134 7.71 -18.72 -27.60
CA THR A 134 7.08 -20.02 -27.87
C THR A 134 7.93 -21.29 -28.03
N GLY A 135 8.06 -22.04 -26.92
CA GLY A 135 8.39 -23.46 -26.93
C GLY A 135 8.00 -24.11 -25.60
N GLY A 136 6.92 -24.90 -25.60
CA GLY A 136 6.43 -25.59 -24.41
C GLY A 136 7.46 -26.56 -23.85
N ILE A 137 8.04 -26.20 -22.71
CA ILE A 137 8.56 -27.13 -21.71
C ILE A 137 8.04 -26.59 -20.37
N THR A 138 7.27 -27.41 -19.67
CA THR A 138 6.89 -27.19 -18.28
C THR A 138 8.14 -27.15 -17.41
N GLY A 139 8.81 -25.99 -17.39
CA GLY A 139 9.73 -25.62 -16.33
C GLY A 139 8.96 -25.46 -15.01
N PRO A 140 9.63 -25.53 -13.86
CA PRO A 140 8.97 -25.27 -12.58
C PRO A 140 8.23 -23.94 -12.69
N ALA A 141 6.96 -23.92 -12.30
CA ALA A 141 6.15 -22.72 -12.27
C ALA A 141 6.97 -21.61 -11.60
N ILE A 142 7.39 -20.62 -12.39
CA ILE A 142 8.20 -19.51 -11.89
C ILE A 142 7.26 -18.72 -11.00
N THR A 143 7.29 -18.97 -9.68
CA THR A 143 6.53 -18.19 -8.72
C THR A 143 7.04 -16.77 -8.79
N LYS A 144 6.26 -15.87 -9.36
CA LYS A 144 6.62 -14.47 -9.53
C LYS A 144 6.67 -13.81 -8.14
N THR A 145 7.84 -13.33 -7.75
CA THR A 145 8.09 -12.71 -6.43
C THR A 145 7.38 -11.35 -6.29
N LEU A 146 7.08 -10.67 -7.40
CA LEU A 146 6.53 -9.32 -7.48
C LEU A 146 5.46 -9.23 -8.58
N GLU A 147 4.28 -8.73 -8.21
CA GLU A 147 3.10 -8.66 -9.05
C GLU A 147 2.41 -7.31 -8.92
N ILE A 148 1.72 -6.92 -10.00
CA ILE A 148 0.85 -5.75 -10.09
C ILE A 148 -0.45 -6.14 -10.77
N ASP A 149 -1.53 -5.43 -10.48
CA ASP A 149 -2.88 -5.74 -10.95
C ASP A 149 -3.13 -5.38 -12.42
N SER A 150 -2.42 -4.39 -12.95
CA SER A 150 -2.50 -3.97 -14.35
C SER A 150 -1.13 -3.67 -14.96
N ALA A 151 -1.01 -3.82 -16.28
CA ALA A 151 0.16 -3.42 -17.06
C ALA A 151 0.12 -1.95 -17.49
N SER A 152 -1.00 -1.26 -17.28
CA SER A 152 -1.20 0.14 -17.66
C SER A 152 -2.09 0.91 -16.70
N TYR A 153 -1.76 2.17 -16.42
CA TYR A 153 -2.51 3.06 -15.53
C TYR A 153 -2.64 4.48 -16.10
N VAL A 154 -3.64 5.21 -15.63
CA VAL A 154 -3.83 6.64 -15.85
C VAL A 154 -3.73 7.41 -14.54
N ARG A 155 -3.71 8.74 -14.62
CA ARG A 155 -3.61 9.61 -13.45
C ARG A 155 -4.73 9.33 -12.44
N GLY A 156 -4.37 9.06 -11.21
CA GLY A 156 -5.30 8.81 -10.11
C GLY A 156 -5.73 7.35 -9.93
N ASP A 157 -5.30 6.45 -10.80
CA ASP A 157 -5.49 5.01 -10.59
C ASP A 157 -4.79 4.54 -9.31
N ILE A 158 -5.31 3.46 -8.72
CA ILE A 158 -4.67 2.75 -7.62
C ILE A 158 -3.91 1.57 -8.21
N ILE A 159 -2.61 1.51 -7.96
CA ILE A 159 -1.72 0.41 -8.30
C ILE A 159 -1.68 -0.53 -7.10
N SER A 160 -2.12 -1.77 -7.28
CA SER A 160 -1.99 -2.82 -6.27
C SER A 160 -0.68 -3.56 -6.49
N ILE A 161 0.24 -3.46 -5.52
CA ILE A 161 1.55 -4.12 -5.58
C ILE A 161 1.58 -5.24 -4.55
N SER A 162 1.89 -6.47 -4.98
CA SER A 162 1.98 -7.62 -4.08
C SER A 162 3.12 -8.55 -4.43
N GLY A 163 3.49 -9.42 -3.50
CA GLY A 163 4.56 -10.37 -3.75
C GLY A 163 4.88 -11.27 -2.57
N LYS A 164 5.92 -12.08 -2.74
CA LYS A 164 6.45 -12.97 -1.71
C LYS A 164 7.95 -12.82 -1.58
N THR A 165 8.51 -12.73 -0.38
CA THR A 165 9.97 -12.79 -0.22
C THR A 165 10.46 -14.23 -0.24
N LYS A 166 11.65 -14.45 -0.80
CA LYS A 166 12.33 -15.76 -0.72
C LYS A 166 12.87 -16.01 0.70
N ASP A 167 13.33 -14.95 1.35
CA ASP A 167 13.95 -14.97 2.68
C ASP A 167 12.99 -14.57 3.81
N THR A 168 13.48 -14.65 5.04
CA THR A 168 12.79 -14.22 6.26
C THR A 168 12.94 -12.72 6.53
N SER A 169 13.08 -11.90 5.47
CA SER A 169 13.15 -10.45 5.61
C SER A 169 11.86 -9.94 6.25
N GLN A 170 11.98 -9.15 7.32
CA GLN A 170 10.81 -8.61 8.03
C GLN A 170 10.16 -7.44 7.28
N THR A 171 10.89 -6.82 6.36
CA THR A 171 10.44 -5.69 5.56
C THR A 171 11.01 -5.77 4.15
N VAL A 172 10.27 -5.21 3.19
CA VAL A 172 10.74 -4.93 1.84
C VAL A 172 10.68 -3.42 1.59
N ARG A 173 11.56 -2.90 0.73
CA ARG A 173 11.45 -1.55 0.19
C ARG A 173 10.91 -1.63 -1.23
N LEU A 174 9.88 -0.85 -1.52
CA LEU A 174 9.35 -0.64 -2.85
C LEU A 174 9.63 0.79 -3.27
N ALA A 175 9.94 0.96 -4.55
CA ALA A 175 10.11 2.26 -5.18
C ALA A 175 9.49 2.26 -6.57
N ILE A 176 8.92 3.37 -7.00
CA ILE A 176 8.49 3.58 -8.38
C ILE A 176 9.39 4.64 -8.99
N SER A 177 10.02 4.33 -10.11
CA SER A 177 10.78 5.27 -10.92
C SER A 177 10.04 5.63 -12.19
N ASN A 178 10.06 6.91 -12.54
CA ASN A 178 9.49 7.43 -13.78
C ASN A 178 10.39 7.12 -14.99
N PRO A 179 9.98 7.44 -16.23
CA PRO A 179 10.77 7.20 -17.44
C PRO A 179 12.14 7.89 -17.46
N SER A 180 12.31 8.94 -16.65
CA SER A 180 13.58 9.63 -16.44
C SER A 180 14.46 8.97 -15.36
N ASN A 181 14.12 7.77 -14.90
CA ASN A 181 14.78 7.04 -13.81
C ASN A 181 14.83 7.79 -12.48
N THR A 182 13.93 8.76 -12.28
CA THR A 182 13.77 9.45 -11.00
C THR A 182 12.77 8.69 -10.14
N GLU A 183 13.13 8.41 -8.89
CA GLU A 183 12.21 7.81 -7.91
C GLU A 183 11.11 8.82 -7.54
N VAL A 184 9.86 8.47 -7.82
CA VAL A 184 8.68 9.33 -7.62
C VAL A 184 7.79 8.85 -6.47
N TRP A 185 8.03 7.64 -5.99
CA TRP A 185 7.34 7.06 -4.85
C TRP A 185 8.22 6.00 -4.19
N THR A 186 8.16 5.90 -2.86
CA THR A 186 8.82 4.84 -2.11
C THR A 186 8.05 4.50 -0.85
N GLU A 187 8.08 3.23 -0.47
CA GLU A 187 7.51 2.74 0.78
C GLU A 187 8.30 1.54 1.31
N THR A 188 8.42 1.45 2.62
CA THR A 188 8.90 0.24 3.31
C THR A 188 7.69 -0.53 3.85
N VAL A 189 7.50 -1.76 3.37
CA VAL A 189 6.33 -2.59 3.69
C VAL A 189 6.76 -3.76 4.59
N THR A 190 5.99 -4.00 5.65
CA THR A 190 6.19 -5.17 6.51
C THR A 190 5.80 -6.47 5.80
N VAL A 191 6.65 -7.48 5.92
CA VAL A 191 6.40 -8.81 5.39
C VAL A 191 5.61 -9.62 6.42
N LYS A 192 4.55 -10.27 5.97
CA LYS A 192 3.72 -11.15 6.81
C LYS A 192 4.50 -12.44 7.16
N PRO A 193 4.09 -13.18 8.21
CA PRO A 193 4.76 -14.44 8.58
C PRO A 193 4.78 -15.50 7.46
N ASN A 194 3.82 -15.45 6.52
CA ASN A 194 3.78 -16.30 5.33
C ASN A 194 4.68 -15.80 4.18
N LYS A 195 5.57 -14.85 4.46
CA LYS A 195 6.49 -14.19 3.51
C LYS A 195 5.80 -13.31 2.46
N GLU A 196 4.51 -13.01 2.60
CA GLU A 196 3.79 -12.17 1.64
C GLU A 196 3.83 -10.69 2.05
N PHE A 197 3.86 -9.82 1.05
CA PHE A 197 3.69 -8.37 1.24
C PHE A 197 2.68 -7.84 0.22
N SER A 198 2.07 -6.71 0.56
CA SER A 198 1.12 -6.02 -0.32
C SER A 198 1.02 -4.55 0.09
N THR A 199 0.94 -3.65 -0.88
CA THR A 199 0.65 -2.23 -0.67
C THR A 199 -0.13 -1.66 -1.85
N LEU A 200 -0.65 -0.44 -1.68
CA LEU A 200 -1.33 0.33 -2.70
C LEU A 200 -0.56 1.63 -2.94
N ALA A 201 -0.31 1.96 -4.21
CA ALA A 201 0.23 3.25 -4.62
C ALA A 201 -0.77 3.99 -5.49
N ILE A 202 -0.77 5.32 -5.44
CA ILE A 202 -1.59 6.14 -6.34
C ILE A 202 -0.71 6.51 -7.55
N ALA A 203 -1.21 6.28 -8.77
CA ALA A 203 -0.57 6.69 -10.01
C ALA A 203 -0.70 8.20 -10.21
N GLY A 204 0.00 8.98 -9.39
CA GLY A 204 -0.06 10.43 -9.41
C GLY A 204 0.69 11.08 -8.26
N GLY A 205 0.86 12.40 -8.37
CA GLY A 205 1.69 13.21 -7.48
C GLY A 205 2.89 13.79 -8.21
N ASP A 206 3.85 14.29 -7.45
CA ASP A 206 5.06 14.89 -8.02
C ASP A 206 5.87 13.85 -8.82
N GLY A 207 6.28 14.22 -10.03
CA GLY A 207 7.08 13.36 -10.91
C GLY A 207 6.29 12.39 -11.80
N TRP A 208 4.95 12.42 -11.74
CA TRP A 208 4.03 11.66 -12.61
C TRP A 208 3.55 12.44 -13.84
N ASP A 209 4.31 13.45 -14.28
CA ASP A 209 3.90 14.33 -15.39
C ASP A 209 4.27 13.76 -16.77
N GLN A 210 5.04 12.67 -16.79
CA GLN A 210 5.55 12.05 -18.01
C GLN A 210 4.74 10.81 -18.35
N ALA A 211 4.20 10.75 -19.57
CA ALA A 211 3.74 9.48 -20.14
C ALA A 211 4.95 8.56 -20.39
N GLY A 212 4.76 7.24 -20.26
CA GLY A 212 5.79 6.28 -20.62
C GLY A 212 5.86 5.06 -19.72
N ARG A 213 7.01 4.38 -19.74
CA ARG A 213 7.26 3.18 -18.94
C ARG A 213 7.80 3.57 -17.58
N TYR A 214 7.05 3.24 -16.54
CA TYR A 214 7.46 3.35 -15.14
C TYR A 214 7.93 1.98 -14.66
N THR A 215 8.78 1.97 -13.63
CA THR A 215 9.36 0.74 -13.08
C THR A 215 9.17 0.70 -11.58
N ILE A 216 8.58 -0.39 -11.07
CA ILE A 216 8.62 -0.73 -9.65
C ILE A 216 9.89 -1.51 -9.38
N ILE A 217 10.61 -1.11 -8.35
CA ILE A 217 11.82 -1.77 -7.85
C ILE A 217 11.51 -2.30 -6.45
N LEU A 218 11.71 -3.59 -6.26
CA LEU A 218 11.60 -4.29 -4.98
C LEU A 218 13.01 -4.61 -4.48
N THR A 219 13.34 -4.16 -3.27
CA THR A 219 14.59 -4.53 -2.60
C THR A 219 14.34 -5.10 -1.21
N TYR A 220 15.01 -6.23 -0.92
CA TYR A 220 15.01 -6.84 0.41
C TYR A 220 16.25 -7.70 0.59
N SER A 221 16.92 -7.60 1.74
CA SER A 221 18.22 -8.25 1.97
C SER A 221 19.18 -7.94 0.80
N ASP A 222 19.63 -8.97 0.06
CA ASP A 222 20.50 -8.85 -1.11
C ASP A 222 19.76 -9.07 -2.44
N VAL A 223 18.42 -9.14 -2.40
CA VAL A 223 17.58 -9.33 -3.58
C VAL A 223 17.08 -7.98 -4.11
N SER A 224 17.20 -7.80 -5.43
CA SER A 224 16.61 -6.70 -6.18
C SER A 224 15.85 -7.25 -7.37
N GLU A 225 14.56 -6.96 -7.46
CA GLU A 225 13.69 -7.36 -8.56
C GLU A 225 12.92 -6.13 -9.09
N SER A 226 12.49 -6.17 -10.35
CA SER A 226 11.74 -5.05 -10.94
C SER A 226 10.64 -5.51 -11.88
N ILE A 227 9.60 -4.68 -11.98
CA ILE A 227 8.50 -4.86 -12.92
C ILE A 227 8.13 -3.51 -13.53
N GLY A 228 7.92 -3.48 -14.84
CA GLY A 228 7.55 -2.25 -15.56
C GLY A 228 6.09 -2.22 -15.96
N PHE A 229 5.50 -1.03 -15.96
CA PHE A 229 4.13 -0.76 -16.43
C PHE A 229 4.10 0.52 -17.26
N SER A 230 3.06 0.69 -18.08
CA SER A 230 2.85 1.92 -18.86
C SER A 230 1.95 2.90 -18.09
N PHE A 231 2.25 4.18 -18.18
CA PHE A 231 1.45 5.24 -17.57
C PHE A 231 1.15 6.35 -18.57
N SER A 232 -0.07 6.88 -18.51
CA SER A 232 -0.50 8.07 -19.24
C SER A 232 -1.08 9.11 -18.28
N PRO A 233 -0.56 10.35 -18.24
CA PRO A 233 -1.07 11.42 -17.38
C PRO A 233 -2.41 12.01 -17.84
N SER A 234 -2.98 11.51 -18.95
CA SER A 234 -4.14 12.08 -19.64
C SER A 234 -5.37 12.26 -18.76
N GLU A 235 -6.00 13.43 -18.95
CA GLU A 235 -7.12 14.05 -18.22
C GLU A 235 -8.46 13.29 -18.24
#